data_AF-A0A9E5EI21-F1
#
_entry.id   AF-A0A9E5EI21-F1
#
_cell.length_a   1.000
_cell.length_b   1.000
_cell.length_c   1.000
_cell.angle_alpha   90.00
_cell.angle_beta   90.00
_cell.angle_gamma   90.00
#
_symmetry.space_group_name_H-M   'P 1'
#
loop_
_entity.id
_entity.type
_entity.pdbx_description
1 polymer ?
#
loop_
_entity_poly.entity_id
_entity_poly.type
_entity_poly.pdbx_seq_one_letter_code
_entity_poly.pdbx_strand_id
1 'polypeptide(L)'
;MNKSFSPEPPILADLEKARNCFGLNATVLPGLGTFRMGHFVRGALEMTAALVGTVTFCLALVQGVGSRSEDISLLQAMGPYWSRMGVGVVLVVVSWISGVRFAKGLFRR
;
A
#
# COMPACT_ATOMS: atom_id res chain seq x y z
N MET A 1 -38.18 29.31 12.19
CA MET A 1 -37.42 28.18 12.76
C MET A 1 -35.98 28.28 12.27
N ASN A 2 -35.11 28.94 13.02
CA ASN A 2 -33.68 29.03 12.72
C ASN A 2 -33.03 27.67 13.02
N LYS A 3 -32.47 27.02 12.01
CA LYS A 3 -31.56 25.88 12.21
C LYS A 3 -30.31 26.43 12.89
N SER A 4 -30.08 26.05 14.15
CA SER A 4 -28.83 26.31 14.85
C SER A 4 -27.70 25.62 14.08
N PHE A 5 -26.90 26.40 13.34
CA PHE A 5 -25.62 25.95 12.81
C PHE A 5 -24.69 25.87 14.02
N SER A 6 -24.60 24.70 14.64
CA SER A 6 -23.55 24.43 15.61
C SER A 6 -22.34 23.96 14.79
N PRO A 7 -21.34 24.82 14.53
CA PRO A 7 -20.11 24.35 13.92
C PRO A 7 -19.54 23.29 14.86
N GLU A 8 -19.23 22.11 14.32
CA GLU A 8 -18.57 21.07 15.10
C GLU A 8 -17.37 21.69 15.84
N PRO A 9 -17.16 21.35 17.12
CA PRO A 9 -16.02 21.85 17.88
C PRO A 9 -14.74 21.65 17.06
N PRO A 10 -13.82 22.63 16.98
CA PRO A 10 -12.62 22.55 16.14
C PRO A 10 -11.80 21.27 16.39
N ILE A 11 -11.86 20.75 17.61
CA ILE A 11 -11.24 19.49 18.03
C ILE A 11 -11.78 18.27 17.25
N LEU A 12 -13.08 18.22 16.94
CA LEU A 12 -13.68 17.11 16.20
C LEU A 12 -13.32 17.16 14.72
N ALA A 13 -13.28 18.36 14.12
CA ALA A 13 -12.85 18.54 12.73
C ALA A 13 -11.36 18.17 12.53
N ASP A 14 -10.49 18.50 13.49
CA ASP A 14 -9.08 18.12 13.46
C ASP A 14 -8.88 16.60 13.65
N LEU A 15 -9.69 15.97 14.50
CA LEU A 15 -9.68 14.52 14.68
C LEU A 15 -10.12 13.79 13.41
N GLU A 16 -11.16 14.25 12.72
CA GLU A 16 -11.63 13.64 11.49
C GLU A 16 -10.64 13.83 10.33
N LYS A 17 -10.03 15.01 10.22
CA LYS A 17 -8.96 15.28 9.26
C LYS A 17 -7.74 14.41 9.52
N ALA A 18 -7.32 14.26 10.77
CA ALA A 18 -6.25 13.33 11.15
C ALA A 18 -6.63 11.90 10.77
N ARG A 19 -7.87 11.45 11.04
CA ARG A 19 -8.38 10.12 10.69
C ARG A 19 -8.30 9.85 9.19
N ASN A 20 -8.72 10.82 8.39
CA ASN A 20 -8.70 10.74 6.93
C ASN A 20 -7.27 10.71 6.40
N CYS A 21 -6.37 11.55 6.91
CA CYS A 21 -4.94 11.52 6.57
C CYS A 21 -4.29 10.18 6.95
N PHE A 22 -4.64 9.59 8.10
CA PHE A 22 -4.14 8.29 8.52
C PHE A 22 -4.69 7.15 7.66
N GLY A 23 -5.98 7.20 7.33
CA GLY A 23 -6.60 6.28 6.38
C GLY A 23 -5.89 6.35 5.02
N LEU A 24 -5.65 7.56 4.51
CA LEU A 24 -4.94 7.80 3.25
C LEU A 24 -3.49 7.29 3.31
N ASN A 25 -2.78 7.53 4.41
CA ASN A 25 -1.40 7.07 4.57
C ASN A 25 -1.32 5.54 4.69
N ALA A 26 -2.31 4.89 5.30
CA ALA A 26 -2.39 3.43 5.36
C ALA A 26 -2.80 2.80 4.02
N THR A 27 -3.52 3.54 3.17
CA THR A 27 -3.95 3.05 1.85
C THR A 27 -2.98 3.40 0.71
N VAL A 28 -2.19 4.46 0.81
CA VAL A 28 -1.27 4.88 -0.27
C VAL A 28 0.15 4.37 -0.02
N LEU A 29 0.59 4.28 1.23
CA LEU A 29 1.96 3.89 1.59
C LEU A 29 1.94 2.69 2.55
N PRO A 30 2.16 1.47 2.05
CA PRO A 30 2.18 0.27 2.88
C PRO A 30 3.17 0.42 4.04
N GLY A 31 2.72 0.19 5.27
CA GLY A 31 3.54 0.27 6.47
C GLY A 31 3.78 1.65 7.07
N LEU A 32 3.56 2.75 6.34
CA LEU A 32 3.80 4.10 6.86
C LEU A 32 2.82 4.44 8.00
N GLY A 33 1.54 4.13 7.82
CA GLY A 33 0.52 4.34 8.86
C GLY A 33 0.84 3.57 10.15
N THR A 34 1.23 2.30 10.01
CA THR A 34 1.63 1.43 11.12
C THR A 34 2.88 1.96 11.84
N PHE A 35 3.86 2.44 11.08
CA PHE A 35 5.10 3.02 11.62
C PHE A 35 4.81 4.29 12.44
N ARG A 36 3.97 5.20 11.91
CA ARG A 36 3.62 6.45 12.60
C ARG A 36 2.81 6.25 13.88
N MET A 37 2.12 5.12 14.04
CA MET A 37 1.37 4.76 15.24
C MET A 37 2.23 4.12 16.34
N GLY A 38 3.56 4.17 16.22
CA GLY A 38 4.49 3.63 17.22
C GLY A 38 4.80 2.14 17.06
N HIS A 39 4.21 1.45 16.09
CA HIS A 39 4.53 0.06 15.76
C HIS A 39 5.66 0.00 14.72
N PHE A 40 6.84 0.52 15.09
CA PHE A 40 7.96 0.73 14.17
C PHE A 40 8.42 -0.54 13.45
N VAL A 41 8.61 -1.65 14.18
CA VAL A 41 9.09 -2.91 13.59
C VAL A 41 8.11 -3.44 12.55
N ARG A 42 6.81 -3.44 12.87
CA ARG A 42 5.77 -3.91 11.95
C ARG A 42 5.66 -3.01 10.73
N GLY A 43 5.60 -1.69 10.94
CA GLY A 43 5.55 -0.72 9.85
C GLY A 43 6.77 -0.81 8.93
N ALA A 44 7.97 -1.01 9.50
CA ALA A 44 9.19 -1.23 8.73
C ALA A 44 9.11 -2.52 7.91
N LEU A 45 8.64 -3.63 8.48
CA LEU A 45 8.45 -4.88 7.74
C LEU A 45 7.44 -4.73 6.58
N GLU A 46 6.33 -4.04 6.81
CA GLU A 46 5.33 -3.75 5.77
C GLU A 46 5.95 -2.89 4.65
N MET A 47 6.69 -1.84 5.00
CA MET A 47 7.40 -0.98 4.05
C MET A 47 8.45 -1.78 3.26
N THR A 48 9.29 -2.57 3.92
CA THR A 48 10.32 -3.40 3.29
C THR A 48 9.70 -4.44 2.37
N ALA A 49 8.63 -5.11 2.79
CA ALA A 49 7.93 -6.09 1.95
C ALA A 49 7.34 -5.45 0.69
N ALA A 50 6.75 -4.25 0.81
CA ALA A 50 6.24 -3.53 -0.34
C ALA A 50 7.38 -3.07 -1.28
N LEU A 51 8.50 -2.60 -0.72
CA LEU A 51 9.67 -2.20 -1.49
C LEU A 51 10.26 -3.39 -2.26
N VAL A 52 10.49 -4.51 -1.57
CA VAL A 52 11.01 -5.74 -2.18
C VAL A 52 10.05 -6.27 -3.25
N GLY A 53 8.75 -6.28 -2.99
CA GLY A 53 7.74 -6.69 -3.96
C GLY A 53 7.74 -5.82 -5.21
N THR A 54 7.83 -4.50 -5.03
CA THR A 54 7.90 -3.52 -6.13
C THR A 54 9.16 -3.69 -6.96
N VAL A 55 10.34 -3.77 -6.31
CA VAL A 55 11.62 -3.98 -6.99
C VAL A 55 11.61 -5.30 -7.76
N THR A 56 11.12 -6.37 -7.16
CA THR A 56 11.04 -7.69 -7.81
C THR A 56 10.14 -7.65 -9.04
N PHE A 57 8.99 -7.00 -8.94
CA PHE A 57 8.05 -6.83 -10.06
C PHE A 57 8.68 -6.00 -11.19
N CYS A 58 9.29 -4.85 -10.85
CA CYS A 58 9.96 -3.99 -11.83
C CYS A 58 11.12 -4.70 -12.53
N LEU A 59 11.95 -5.44 -11.80
CA LEU A 59 13.05 -6.21 -12.38
C LEU A 59 12.53 -7.30 -13.32
N ALA A 60 11.46 -8.00 -12.95
CA ALA A 60 10.84 -9.00 -13.81
C ALA A 60 10.28 -8.40 -15.11
N LEU A 61 9.66 -7.21 -15.04
CA LEU A 61 9.20 -6.46 -16.21
C LEU A 61 10.37 -6.04 -17.11
N VAL A 62 11.40 -5.41 -16.54
CA VAL A 62 12.58 -4.98 -17.31
C VAL A 62 13.26 -6.18 -17.97
N GLN A 63 13.39 -7.30 -17.26
CA GLN A 63 14.01 -8.51 -17.79
C GLN A 63 13.25 -9.08 -18.97
N GLY A 64 11.93 -9.24 -18.89
CA GLY A 64 11.21 -9.84 -20.02
C GLY A 64 10.83 -8.87 -21.14
N VAL A 65 10.81 -7.55 -20.90
CA VAL A 65 10.82 -6.57 -22.00
C VAL A 65 12.18 -6.57 -22.68
N GLY A 66 13.27 -6.60 -21.91
CA GLY A 66 14.64 -6.59 -22.42
C GLY A 66 15.04 -7.90 -23.13
N SER A 67 14.47 -9.04 -22.74
CA SER A 67 14.72 -10.33 -23.39
C SER A 67 13.78 -10.62 -24.56
N ARG A 68 12.94 -9.67 -24.96
CA ARG A 68 11.99 -9.84 -26.06
C ARG A 68 12.73 -9.72 -27.40
N SER A 69 12.75 -10.80 -28.18
CA SER A 69 13.05 -10.74 -29.61
C SER A 69 11.82 -10.28 -30.41
N GLU A 70 12.03 -9.73 -31.62
CA GLU A 70 10.94 -9.25 -32.47
C GLU A 70 9.94 -10.36 -32.86
N ASP A 71 10.41 -11.61 -32.89
CA ASP A 71 9.64 -12.78 -33.31
C ASP A 71 8.65 -13.30 -32.26
N ILE A 72 8.75 -12.85 -31.01
CA ILE A 72 7.91 -13.33 -29.91
C ILE A 72 7.01 -12.24 -29.34
N SER A 73 5.78 -12.65 -29.00
CA SER A 73 4.83 -11.77 -28.32
C SER A 73 5.32 -11.43 -26.90
N LEU A 74 4.95 -10.24 -26.42
CA LEU A 74 5.34 -9.76 -25.09
C LEU A 74 4.87 -10.71 -23.97
N LEU A 75 3.66 -11.26 -24.10
CA LEU A 75 3.10 -12.24 -23.16
C LEU A 75 3.93 -13.52 -23.07
N GLN A 76 4.47 -13.98 -24.19
CA GLN A 76 5.31 -15.16 -24.27
C GLN A 76 6.72 -14.89 -23.72
N ALA A 77 7.27 -13.70 -23.99
CA ALA A 77 8.55 -13.24 -23.41
C ALA A 77 8.47 -13.07 -21.88
N MET A 78 7.30 -12.71 -21.35
CA MET A 78 7.03 -12.63 -19.90
C MET A 78 6.88 -14.02 -19.23
N GLY A 79 6.68 -15.09 -20.02
CA GLY A 79 6.53 -16.48 -19.59
C GLY A 79 7.39 -16.87 -18.38
N PRO A 80 8.72 -16.75 -18.48
CA PRO A 80 9.66 -17.14 -17.42
C PRO A 80 9.59 -16.26 -16.16
N TYR A 81 9.04 -15.05 -16.28
CA TYR A 81 9.07 -14.02 -15.24
C TYR A 81 7.73 -13.89 -14.50
N TRP A 82 6.66 -14.56 -14.96
CA TRP A 82 5.34 -14.51 -14.34
C TRP A 82 5.33 -14.87 -12.86
N SER A 83 6.13 -15.86 -12.45
CA SER A 83 6.24 -16.27 -11.05
C SER A 83 6.83 -15.14 -10.18
N ARG A 84 7.88 -14.46 -10.66
CA ARG A 84 8.49 -13.32 -9.97
C ARG A 84 7.56 -12.11 -9.92
N MET A 85 6.85 -11.84 -11.02
CA MET A 85 5.82 -10.78 -11.04
C MET A 85 4.71 -11.08 -10.04
N GLY A 86 4.21 -12.32 -10.02
CA GLY A 86 3.20 -12.78 -9.08
C GLY A 86 3.65 -12.63 -7.63
N VAL A 87 4.87 -13.07 -7.29
CA VAL A 87 5.44 -12.90 -5.95
C VAL A 87 5.55 -11.42 -5.58
N GLY A 88 6.01 -10.57 -6.50
CA GLY A 88 6.09 -9.12 -6.28
C GLY A 88 4.73 -8.49 -5.96
N VAL A 89 3.70 -8.82 -6.75
CA VAL A 89 2.33 -8.37 -6.52
C VAL A 89 1.80 -8.87 -5.18
N VAL A 90 1.97 -10.16 -4.87
CA VAL A 90 1.51 -10.76 -3.60
C VAL A 90 2.15 -10.04 -2.41
N LEU A 91 3.45 -9.77 -2.45
CA LEU A 91 4.15 -9.07 -1.37
C LEU A 91 3.59 -7.66 -1.14
N VAL A 92 3.35 -6.90 -2.21
CA VAL A 92 2.77 -5.56 -2.13
C VAL A 92 1.34 -5.61 -1.59
N VAL A 93 0.50 -6.49 -2.14
CA VAL A 93 -0.92 -6.61 -1.74
C VAL A 93 -1.05 -7.10 -0.30
N VAL A 94 -0.26 -8.09 0.13
CA VAL A 94 -0.31 -8.60 1.51
C VAL A 94 0.17 -7.54 2.50
N SER A 95 1.26 -6.81 2.19
CA SER A 95 1.72 -5.68 2.99
C SER A 95 0.62 -4.62 3.13
N TRP A 96 -0.05 -4.33 2.02
CA TRP A 96 -1.13 -3.36 2.01
C TRP A 96 -2.35 -3.79 2.83
N ILE A 97 -2.81 -5.03 2.65
CA ILE A 97 -3.90 -5.62 3.44
C ILE A 97 -3.55 -5.62 4.93
N SER A 98 -2.29 -5.90 5.28
CA SER A 98 -1.82 -5.84 6.67
C SER A 98 -2.00 -4.43 7.26
N GLY A 99 -1.52 -3.40 6.56
CA GLY A 99 -1.64 -2.01 7.01
C GLY A 99 -3.11 -1.54 7.12
N VAL A 100 -3.94 -1.86 6.13
CA VAL A 100 -5.37 -1.51 6.15
C VAL A 100 -6.11 -2.21 7.29
N ARG A 101 -5.83 -3.50 7.55
CA ARG A 101 -6.43 -4.23 8.67
C ARG A 101 -5.99 -3.66 10.01
N PHE A 102 -4.72 -3.28 10.13
CA PHE A 102 -4.19 -2.63 11.32
C PHE A 102 -4.90 -1.29 11.59
N ALA A 103 -5.00 -0.42 10.59
CA ALA A 103 -5.72 0.85 10.69
C ALA A 103 -7.20 0.66 11.05
N LYS A 104 -7.89 -0.30 10.42
CA LYS A 104 -9.29 -0.63 10.76
C LYS A 104 -9.45 -1.12 12.20
N GLY A 105 -8.48 -1.84 12.74
CA GLY A 105 -8.47 -2.30 14.13
C GLY A 105 -8.35 -1.14 15.13
N LEU A 106 -7.58 -0.11 14.78
CA LEU A 106 -7.44 1.10 15.60
C LEU A 106 -8.72 1.94 15.66
N PHE A 107 -9.47 2.06 14.56
CA PHE A 107 -10.70 2.87 14.51
C PHE A 107 -11.97 2.16 15.01
N ARG A 108 -11.89 0.86 15.29
CA ARG A 108 -12.99 0.08 15.89
C ARG A 108 -12.93 0.04 17.42
N ARG A 109 -11.82 0.49 18.02
CA ARG A 109 -11.69 0.71 19.47
C ARG A 109 -11.96 2.16 19.78
#